data_AF-A0A1Z5SI76-F1
#
_entry.id   AF-A0A1Z5SI76-F1
#
_cell.length_a   1.000
_cell.length_b   1.000
_cell.length_c   1.000
_cell.angle_alpha   90.00
_cell.angle_beta   90.00
_cell.angle_gamma   90.00
#
_symmetry.space_group_name_H-M   'P 1'
#
loop_
_entity.id
_entity.type
_entity.pdbx_description
1 polymer ?
#
loop_
_entity_poly.entity_id
_entity_poly.type
_entity_poly.pdbx_seq_one_letter_code
_entity_poly.pdbx_strand_id
1 'polypeptide(L)'
;MIKYVLVAILFVSGCSPDKHSKKKHVSTINICLGVFLESYSVYGSGAFGGDLYSYYLTDSSNFRIYIDTYDTYSEGISAGCSGDTVYVLKYVDKETKPKISYRKTYSKSELIKKNIKQ
;
A
#
# COMPACT_ATOMS: atom_id res chain seq x y z
N MET A 1 -17.57 -9.11 51.27
CA MET A 1 -18.30 -8.88 50.00
C MET A 1 -17.45 -8.01 49.10
N ILE A 2 -16.53 -8.63 48.37
CA ILE A 2 -15.69 -7.95 47.36
C ILE A 2 -15.63 -8.93 46.19
N LYS A 3 -15.51 -8.40 44.95
CA LYS A 3 -14.63 -8.94 43.88
C LYS A 3 -15.23 -9.19 42.49
N TYR A 4 -16.38 -8.64 42.11
CA TYR A 4 -16.91 -8.91 40.75
C TYR A 4 -17.14 -7.69 39.83
N VAL A 5 -16.64 -6.50 40.20
CA VAL A 5 -16.84 -5.28 39.36
C VAL A 5 -15.69 -5.02 38.39
N LEU A 6 -14.58 -5.77 38.45
CA LEU A 6 -13.31 -5.42 37.77
C LEU A 6 -12.91 -6.34 36.60
N VAL A 7 -13.83 -7.15 36.06
CA VAL A 7 -13.52 -8.08 34.94
C VAL A 7 -14.07 -7.60 33.59
N ALA A 8 -14.93 -6.58 33.56
CA ALA A 8 -15.66 -6.18 32.35
C ALA A 8 -14.96 -5.10 31.48
N ILE A 9 -13.79 -4.58 31.86
CA ILE A 9 -13.15 -3.42 31.19
C ILE A 9 -12.04 -3.83 30.19
N LEU A 10 -11.73 -5.13 30.03
CA LEU A 10 -10.56 -5.57 29.27
C LEU A 10 -10.76 -5.81 27.75
N PHE A 11 -11.90 -5.45 27.15
CA PHE A 11 -12.21 -5.87 25.76
C PHE A 11 -12.35 -4.76 24.70
N VAL A 12 -11.99 -3.50 24.97
CA VAL A 12 -12.30 -2.39 24.02
C VAL A 12 -11.13 -1.69 23.35
N SER A 13 -9.86 -2.08 23.59
CA SER A 13 -8.75 -1.60 22.76
C SER A 13 -8.56 -2.49 21.54
N GLY A 14 -9.56 -2.55 20.66
CA GLY A 14 -9.38 -3.09 19.32
C GLY A 14 -8.40 -2.18 18.57
N CYS A 15 -7.13 -2.58 18.50
CA CYS A 15 -6.19 -1.95 17.57
C CYS A 15 -6.70 -2.23 16.15
N SER A 16 -7.40 -1.26 15.55
CA SER A 16 -7.68 -1.29 14.12
C SER A 16 -6.35 -1.50 13.39
N PRO A 17 -6.23 -2.51 12.51
CA PRO A 17 -5.00 -2.69 11.75
C PRO A 17 -4.74 -1.41 10.97
N ASP A 18 -3.54 -0.86 11.13
CA ASP A 18 -3.10 0.32 10.41
C ASP A 18 -3.12 0.00 8.91
N LYS A 19 -4.13 0.54 8.22
CA LYS A 19 -4.36 0.32 6.79
C LYS A 19 -3.21 0.84 5.93
N HIS A 20 -2.29 1.63 6.49
CA HIS A 20 -1.10 2.15 5.82
C HIS A 20 0.19 1.61 6.45
N SER A 21 0.13 0.49 7.18
CA SER A 21 1.28 -0.06 7.89
C SER A 21 2.48 -0.28 6.95
N LYS A 22 3.65 0.23 7.36
CA LYS A 22 4.95 0.01 6.72
C LYS A 22 5.80 -1.02 7.47
N LYS A 23 5.20 -1.79 8.40
CA LYS A 23 5.95 -2.65 9.33
C LYS A 23 6.45 -3.96 8.71
N LYS A 24 5.76 -4.48 7.70
CA LYS A 24 6.08 -5.76 7.05
C LYS A 24 6.35 -5.54 5.57
N HIS A 25 7.59 -5.16 5.25
CA HIS A 25 8.05 -5.06 3.87
C HIS A 25 7.98 -6.43 3.18
N VAL A 26 7.54 -6.45 1.92
CA VAL A 26 7.35 -7.68 1.14
C VAL A 26 8.21 -7.64 -0.11
N SER A 27 8.19 -6.53 -0.85
CA SER A 27 8.99 -6.40 -2.07
C SER A 27 9.31 -4.96 -2.42
N THR A 28 10.39 -4.78 -3.19
CA THR A 28 10.76 -3.53 -3.85
C THR A 28 10.97 -3.83 -5.32
N ILE A 29 10.25 -3.14 -6.19
CA ILE A 29 10.32 -3.32 -7.64
C ILE A 29 10.78 -2.01 -8.26
N ASN A 30 11.81 -2.04 -9.09
CA ASN A 30 12.21 -0.87 -9.87
C ASN A 30 11.19 -0.62 -10.99
N ILE A 31 10.58 0.57 -11.02
CA ILE A 31 9.65 0.97 -12.09
C ILE A 31 10.36 1.88 -13.10
N CYS A 32 11.19 2.79 -12.60
CA CYS A 32 12.02 3.70 -13.39
C CYS A 32 13.41 3.79 -12.76
N LEU A 33 14.36 4.37 -13.50
CA LEU A 33 15.62 4.81 -12.90
C LEU A 33 15.34 5.76 -11.72
N GLY A 34 15.75 5.34 -10.52
CA GLY A 34 15.56 6.10 -9.27
C GLY A 34 14.14 6.12 -8.70
N VAL A 35 13.19 5.35 -9.25
CA VAL A 35 11.82 5.25 -8.69
C VAL A 35 11.41 3.78 -8.56
N PHE A 36 11.00 3.42 -7.36
CA PHE A 36 10.64 2.07 -6.95
C PHE A 36 9.21 2.02 -6.43
N LEU A 37 8.59 0.85 -6.60
CA LEU A 37 7.35 0.45 -5.94
C LEU A 37 7.71 -0.46 -4.78
N GLU A 38 7.40 -0.04 -3.57
CA GLU A 38 7.48 -0.90 -2.40
C GLU A 38 6.09 -1.43 -2.04
N SER A 39 6.05 -2.70 -1.65
CA SER A 39 4.86 -3.34 -1.11
C SER A 39 5.05 -3.73 0.35
N TYR A 40 3.99 -3.56 1.14
CA TYR A 40 3.95 -3.93 2.55
C TYR A 40 2.68 -4.72 2.85
N SER A 41 2.84 -5.84 3.56
CA SER A 41 1.70 -6.63 4.03
C SER A 41 1.04 -5.93 5.22
N VAL A 42 -0.24 -5.60 5.08
CA VAL A 42 -1.05 -4.98 6.13
C VAL A 42 -1.75 -6.05 6.94
N TYR A 43 -2.39 -6.99 6.25
CA TYR A 43 -3.18 -8.06 6.84
C TYR A 43 -3.12 -9.30 5.96
N GLY A 44 -2.98 -10.47 6.58
CA GLY A 44 -3.02 -11.77 5.90
C GLY A 44 -4.24 -12.55 6.36
N SER A 45 -5.13 -12.90 5.43
CA SER A 45 -6.39 -13.60 5.74
C SER A 45 -6.24 -15.13 5.79
N GLY A 46 -5.08 -15.65 5.36
CA GLY A 46 -4.83 -17.09 5.32
C GLY A 46 -5.62 -17.79 4.20
N ALA A 47 -5.97 -19.06 4.41
CA ALA A 47 -6.48 -19.93 3.33
C ALA A 47 -7.83 -19.50 2.70
N PHE A 48 -8.60 -18.61 3.35
CA PHE A 48 -9.99 -18.34 3.00
C PHE A 48 -10.31 -16.87 2.69
N GLY A 49 -9.30 -16.01 2.54
CA GLY A 49 -9.55 -14.60 2.24
C GLY A 49 -8.41 -13.94 1.48
N GLY A 50 -8.70 -12.75 0.94
CA GLY A 50 -7.70 -11.91 0.32
C GLY A 50 -6.79 -11.24 1.33
N ASP A 51 -5.54 -11.05 0.95
CA ASP A 51 -4.56 -10.34 1.76
C ASP A 51 -4.59 -8.86 1.41
N LEU A 52 -4.35 -8.01 2.41
CA LEU A 52 -4.25 -6.56 2.21
C LEU A 52 -2.79 -6.15 2.10
N TYR A 53 -2.48 -5.44 1.01
CA TYR A 53 -1.15 -4.86 0.79
C TYR A 53 -1.24 -3.37 0.53
N SER A 54 -0.34 -2.60 1.12
CA SER A 54 -0.15 -1.19 0.79
C SER A 54 1.03 -1.01 -0.16
N TYR A 55 0.84 -0.20 -1.19
CA TYR A 55 1.87 0.16 -2.15
C TYR A 55 2.34 1.60 -1.96
N TYR A 56 3.64 1.81 -2.14
CA TYR A 56 4.30 3.10 -2.02
C TYR A 56 5.23 3.37 -3.20
N LEU A 57 5.20 4.57 -3.76
CA LEU A 57 6.25 5.05 -4.65
C LEU A 57 7.36 5.70 -3.83
N THR A 58 8.61 5.35 -4.14
CA THR A 58 9.77 5.83 -3.40
C THR A 58 11.01 5.91 -4.28
N ASP A 59 12.03 6.65 -3.86
CA ASP A 59 13.42 6.52 -4.34
C ASP A 59 14.29 5.68 -3.39
N SER A 60 13.64 4.92 -2.48
CA SER A 60 14.22 4.13 -1.39
C SER A 60 14.91 4.92 -0.28
N SER A 61 15.07 6.24 -0.40
CA SER A 61 15.92 7.02 0.51
C SER A 61 15.27 8.31 1.02
N ASN A 62 14.64 9.11 0.17
CA ASN A 62 14.23 10.48 0.50
C ASN A 62 12.72 10.68 0.47
N PHE A 63 12.01 10.13 -0.53
CA PHE A 63 10.55 10.22 -0.58
C PHE A 63 9.89 8.86 -0.48
N ARG A 64 8.71 8.81 0.16
CA ARG A 64 7.85 7.63 0.17
C ARG A 64 6.39 8.06 0.15
N ILE A 65 5.77 7.99 -1.02
CA ILE A 65 4.41 8.43 -1.29
C ILE A 65 3.48 7.24 -1.24
N TYR A 66 2.47 7.30 -0.38
CA TYR A 66 1.41 6.30 -0.34
C TYR A 66 0.60 6.33 -1.63
N ILE A 67 0.42 5.16 -2.24
CA ILE A 67 -0.36 5.01 -3.46
C ILE A 67 -1.77 4.57 -3.14
N ASP A 68 -1.89 3.37 -2.59
CA ASP A 68 -3.14 2.78 -2.14
C ASP A 68 -2.89 1.48 -1.37
N THR A 69 -3.96 0.96 -0.78
CA THR A 69 -4.03 -0.35 -0.15
C THR A 69 -5.10 -1.12 -0.88
N TYR A 70 -4.80 -2.35 -1.27
CA TYR A 70 -5.68 -3.15 -2.09
C TYR A 70 -5.79 -4.57 -1.54
N ASP A 71 -6.95 -5.18 -1.82
CA ASP A 71 -7.22 -6.57 -1.54
C ASP A 71 -6.75 -7.43 -2.71
N THR A 72 -5.81 -8.33 -2.48
CA THR A 72 -5.23 -9.16 -3.55
C THR A 72 -6.22 -10.10 -4.21
N TYR A 73 -7.34 -10.41 -3.56
CA TYR A 73 -8.35 -11.31 -4.09
C TYR A 73 -9.13 -10.68 -5.25
N SER A 74 -9.59 -9.44 -5.09
CA SER A 74 -10.46 -8.78 -6.08
C SER A 74 -9.79 -7.63 -6.82
N GLU A 75 -8.69 -7.11 -6.28
CA GLU A 75 -8.02 -5.91 -6.78
C GLU A 75 -6.56 -6.18 -7.17
N GLY A 76 -5.96 -5.23 -7.88
CA GLY A 76 -4.54 -5.25 -8.17
C GLY A 76 -4.02 -3.86 -8.51
N ILE A 77 -2.72 -3.65 -8.31
CA ILE A 77 -2.06 -2.41 -8.70
C ILE A 77 -0.90 -2.76 -9.63
N SER A 78 -0.83 -2.06 -10.77
CA SER A 78 0.34 -2.05 -11.64
C SER A 78 0.91 -0.64 -11.71
N ALA A 79 2.23 -0.56 -11.89
CA ALA A 79 2.91 0.71 -12.08
C ALA A 79 3.93 0.57 -13.20
N GLY A 80 4.16 1.65 -13.92
CA GLY A 80 5.07 1.69 -15.05
C GLY A 80 5.63 3.09 -15.30
N CYS A 81 6.58 3.13 -16.21
CA CYS A 81 7.27 4.35 -16.61
C CYS A 81 7.14 4.58 -18.11
N SER A 82 6.98 5.83 -18.52
CA SER A 82 7.15 6.25 -19.91
C SER A 82 7.75 7.64 -19.95
N GLY A 83 9.02 7.74 -20.35
CA GLY A 83 9.76 9.00 -20.34
C GLY A 83 9.86 9.63 -18.94
N ASP A 84 9.27 10.81 -18.76
CA ASP A 84 9.18 11.50 -17.47
C ASP A 84 7.87 11.20 -16.72
N THR A 85 7.01 10.32 -17.23
CA THR A 85 5.74 10.00 -16.58
C THR A 85 5.82 8.66 -15.86
N VAL A 86 5.58 8.67 -14.55
CA VAL A 86 5.28 7.48 -13.76
C VAL A 86 3.77 7.33 -13.72
N TYR A 87 3.25 6.17 -14.08
CA TYR A 87 1.82 5.88 -14.00
C TYR A 87 1.55 4.72 -13.05
N VAL A 88 0.43 4.80 -12.35
CA VAL A 88 -0.10 3.74 -11.49
C VAL A 88 -1.53 3.48 -11.93
N LEU A 89 -1.86 2.21 -12.12
CA LEU A 89 -3.20 1.72 -12.45
C LEU A 89 -3.69 0.82 -11.33
N LYS A 90 -4.91 1.07 -10.84
CA LYS A 90 -5.63 0.13 -9.98
C LYS A 90 -6.68 -0.61 -10.80
N TYR A 91 -6.73 -1.91 -10.61
CA TYR A 91 -7.73 -2.80 -11.19
C TYR A 91 -8.67 -3.30 -10.11
N VAL A 92 -9.94 -3.44 -10.47
CA VAL A 92 -10.97 -4.16 -9.72
C VAL A 92 -11.49 -5.30 -10.58
N ASP A 93 -12.17 -6.26 -9.96
CA ASP A 93 -12.66 -7.48 -10.60
C ASP A 93 -11.54 -8.26 -11.33
N LYS A 94 -10.34 -8.26 -10.74
CA LYS A 94 -9.09 -8.74 -11.36
C LYS A 94 -9.20 -10.18 -11.89
N GLU A 95 -9.95 -11.06 -11.23
CA GLU A 95 -10.02 -12.47 -11.63
C GLU A 95 -10.98 -12.75 -12.80
N THR A 96 -11.98 -11.89 -13.01
CA THR A 96 -13.04 -12.16 -14.00
C THR A 96 -12.92 -11.29 -15.23
N LYS A 97 -13.01 -9.97 -15.06
CA LYS A 97 -12.94 -8.97 -16.12
C LYS A 97 -12.25 -7.72 -15.54
N PRO A 98 -10.91 -7.67 -15.57
CA PRO A 98 -10.15 -6.57 -14.99
C PRO A 98 -10.65 -5.22 -15.52
N LYS A 99 -11.12 -4.37 -14.62
CA LYS A 99 -11.51 -2.99 -14.94
C LYS A 99 -10.56 -2.04 -14.24
N ILE A 100 -10.12 -1.01 -14.96
CA ILE A 100 -9.32 0.05 -14.34
C ILE A 100 -10.26 0.89 -13.47
N SER A 101 -10.05 0.85 -12.16
CA SER A 101 -10.76 1.69 -11.20
C SER A 101 -10.22 3.11 -11.21
N TYR A 102 -8.89 3.27 -11.25
CA TYR A 102 -8.27 4.58 -11.45
C TYR A 102 -6.90 4.50 -12.12
N ARG A 103 -6.47 5.67 -12.62
CA ARG A 103 -5.11 5.95 -13.06
C ARG A 103 -4.58 7.18 -12.33
N LYS A 104 -3.42 7.05 -11.68
CA LYS A 104 -2.64 8.17 -11.15
C LYS A 104 -1.38 8.35 -11.99
N THR A 105 -0.98 9.59 -12.22
CA THR A 105 0.25 9.92 -12.94
C THR A 105 1.07 10.92 -12.15
N TYR A 106 2.39 10.77 -12.20
CA TYR A 106 3.36 11.63 -11.54
C TYR A 106 4.47 11.99 -12.52
N SER A 107 5.01 13.20 -12.43
CA SER A 107 6.27 13.52 -13.11
C SER A 107 7.43 12.90 -12.32
N LYS A 108 8.25 12.10 -13.00
CA LYS A 108 9.46 11.49 -12.44
C LYS A 108 10.44 12.57 -12.00
N SER A 109 10.65 13.59 -12.83
CA SER A 109 11.53 14.71 -12.48
C SER A 109 11.04 15.48 -11.25
N GLU A 110 9.74 15.64 -11.05
CA GLU A 110 9.19 16.25 -9.82
C GLU A 110 9.36 15.36 -8.59
N LEU A 111 9.11 14.06 -8.73
CA LEU A 111 9.32 13.09 -7.65
C LEU A 111 10.78 13.11 -7.18
N ILE A 112 11.72 13.15 -8.12
CA ILE A 112 13.16 13.26 -7.81
C ILE A 112 13.48 14.65 -7.25
N LYS A 113 12.89 15.75 -7.75
CA LYS A 113 13.17 17.10 -7.21
C LYS A 113 12.72 17.29 -5.77
N LYS A 114 11.70 16.55 -5.29
CA LYS A 114 11.32 16.56 -3.86
C LYS A 114 12.46 16.09 -2.94
N ASN A 115 13.50 15.47 -3.48
CA ASN A 115 14.75 15.12 -2.81
C ASN A 115 15.64 16.35 -2.49
N ILE A 116 15.58 17.42 -3.29
CA ILE A 116 16.58 18.51 -3.24
C ILE A 116 16.20 19.61 -2.22
N LYS A 117 14.99 19.56 -1.65
CA LYS A 117 14.46 20.63 -0.76
C LYS A 117 14.32 20.23 0.71
N GLN A 118 14.88 19.10 1.13
CA GLN A 118 15.03 18.72 2.54
C GLN A 118 16.48 18.91 2.97
#